data_AF-F6G7D4-F1
#
_entry.id   AF-F6G7D4-F1
#
_cell.length_a   1.000
_cell.length_b   1.000
_cell.length_c   1.000
_cell.angle_alpha   90.00
_cell.angle_beta   90.00
_cell.angle_gamma   90.00
#
_symmetry.space_group_name_H-M   'P 1'
#
loop_
_entity.id
_entity.type
_entity.pdbx_description
1 polymer ?
#
loop_
_entity_poly.entity_id
_entity_poly.type
_entity_poly.pdbx_seq_one_letter_code
_entity_poly.pdbx_strand_id
1 'polypeptide(L)'
;MQQHRLVDRQFGQVAQAYLASAVHAQGADLDVLAALARATPHANVLDLGCGGGHVSFAMAPHAASVVACDLSADMLGVVAAGWP
;
A
#
# COMPACT_ATOMS: atom_id res chain seq x y z
N MET A 1 -28.27 -3.70 -8.33
CA MET A 1 -27.48 -4.94 -8.12
C MET A 1 -26.58 -5.25 -9.33
N GLN A 2 -25.76 -4.30 -9.81
CA GLN A 2 -24.87 -4.53 -10.99
C GLN A 2 -23.52 -3.77 -10.91
N GLN A 3 -22.95 -3.56 -9.72
CA GLN A 3 -21.63 -2.90 -9.56
C GLN A 3 -20.51 -3.83 -9.06
N HIS A 4 -20.81 -5.08 -8.70
CA HIS A 4 -19.80 -5.99 -8.09
C HIS A 4 -19.00 -6.83 -9.11
N ARG A 5 -19.38 -6.89 -10.39
CA ARG A 5 -18.80 -7.86 -11.35
C ARG A 5 -17.80 -7.30 -12.36
N LEU A 6 -17.64 -5.97 -12.43
CA LEU A 6 -16.65 -5.32 -13.29
C LEU A 6 -15.29 -5.18 -12.60
N VAL A 7 -15.28 -5.16 -11.27
CA VAL A 7 -14.04 -5.07 -10.46
C VAL A 7 -13.22 -6.36 -10.60
N ASP A 8 -13.79 -7.55 -10.45
CA ASP A 8 -12.97 -8.78 -10.44
C ASP A 8 -12.24 -9.07 -11.76
N ARG A 9 -12.84 -8.73 -12.91
CA ARG A 9 -12.22 -9.02 -14.23
C ARG A 9 -11.23 -7.96 -14.68
N GLN A 10 -11.43 -6.69 -14.30
CA GLN A 10 -10.51 -5.62 -14.68
C GLN A 10 -9.28 -5.57 -13.76
N PHE A 11 -9.36 -6.13 -12.55
CA PHE A 11 -8.27 -6.16 -11.59
C PHE A 11 -7.40 -7.42 -11.64
N GLY A 12 -7.86 -8.54 -12.21
CA GLY A 12 -7.05 -9.76 -12.35
C GLY A 12 -5.82 -9.61 -13.26
N GLN A 13 -5.93 -8.85 -14.36
CA GLN A 13 -4.79 -8.52 -15.23
C GLN A 13 -3.95 -7.35 -14.69
N VAL A 14 -4.55 -6.44 -13.91
CA VAL A 14 -3.82 -5.35 -13.25
C VAL A 14 -3.04 -5.87 -12.06
N ALA A 15 -3.48 -6.91 -11.34
CA ALA A 15 -2.77 -7.48 -10.18
C ALA A 15 -1.38 -8.01 -10.54
N GLN A 16 -1.24 -8.72 -11.67
CA GLN A 16 0.09 -9.14 -12.16
C GLN A 16 0.91 -7.96 -12.71
N ALA A 17 0.26 -6.98 -13.35
CA ALA A 17 0.93 -5.76 -13.76
C ALA A 17 1.34 -4.87 -12.57
N TYR A 18 0.67 -4.96 -11.42
CA TYR A 18 1.00 -4.27 -10.17
C TYR A 18 2.26 -4.88 -9.54
N LEU A 19 2.37 -6.21 -9.58
CA LEU A 19 3.57 -6.94 -9.18
C LEU A 19 4.77 -6.60 -10.09
N ALA A 20 4.54 -6.43 -11.40
CA ALA A 20 5.56 -6.09 -12.39
C ALA A 20 5.85 -4.57 -12.51
N SER A 21 4.93 -3.71 -12.07
CA SER A 21 5.09 -2.25 -11.91
C SER A 21 5.94 -1.89 -10.67
N ALA A 22 6.58 -2.89 -10.06
CA ALA A 22 7.72 -2.73 -9.16
C ALA A 22 8.88 -1.90 -9.75
N VAL A 23 8.77 -1.40 -10.99
CA VAL A 23 9.64 -0.35 -11.55
C VAL A 23 9.48 1.01 -10.82
N HIS A 24 8.50 1.18 -9.92
CA HIS A 24 8.47 2.28 -8.93
C HIS A 24 8.66 1.83 -7.47
N ALA A 25 8.86 0.53 -7.21
CA ALA A 25 8.96 -0.03 -5.85
C ALA A 25 10.27 0.32 -5.11
N GLN A 26 11.12 1.17 -5.71
CA GLN A 26 12.35 1.73 -5.14
C GLN A 26 12.48 3.22 -5.50
N GLY A 27 11.36 3.90 -5.79
CA GLY A 27 11.34 5.29 -6.25
C GLY A 27 11.63 6.26 -5.11
N ALA A 28 12.38 7.32 -5.40
CA ALA A 28 12.69 8.43 -4.48
C ALA A 28 11.47 8.96 -3.70
N ASP A 29 10.26 8.75 -4.20
CA ASP A 29 9.00 9.08 -3.54
C ASP A 29 8.84 8.35 -2.18
N LEU A 30 9.22 7.08 -2.07
CA LEU A 30 9.15 6.34 -0.80
C LEU A 30 10.14 6.89 0.23
N ASP A 31 11.32 7.32 -0.21
CA ASP A 31 12.30 7.96 0.66
C ASP A 31 11.81 9.31 1.18
N VAL A 32 11.11 10.08 0.35
CA VAL A 32 10.46 11.35 0.73
C VAL A 32 9.36 11.10 1.77
N LEU A 33 8.52 10.09 1.57
CA LEU A 33 7.48 9.72 2.53
C LEU A 33 8.11 9.27 3.85
N ALA A 34 9.11 8.39 3.81
CA ALA A 34 9.84 7.94 5.00
C ALA A 34 10.52 9.12 5.73
N ALA A 35 11.07 10.10 4.99
CA ALA A 35 11.63 11.32 5.57
C ALA A 35 10.55 12.18 6.24
N LEU A 36 9.36 12.29 5.67
CA LEU A 36 8.23 13.00 6.26
C LEU A 36 7.78 12.34 7.58
N ALA A 37 7.70 11.01 7.61
CA ALA A 37 7.41 10.27 8.85
C ALA A 37 8.50 10.50 9.91
N ARG A 38 9.79 10.42 9.54
CA ARG A 38 10.91 10.69 10.46
C ARG A 38 10.89 12.11 11.02
N ALA A 39 10.49 13.09 10.20
CA ALA A 39 10.40 14.49 10.61
C ALA A 39 9.17 14.79 11.51
N THR A 40 8.24 13.84 11.64
CA THR A 40 7.00 14.00 12.40
C THR A 40 6.96 13.00 13.57
N PRO A 41 7.48 13.36 14.75
CA PRO A 41 7.45 12.47 15.91
C PRO A 41 6.04 11.97 16.22
N HIS A 42 5.91 10.67 16.44
CA HIS A 42 4.64 10.00 16.75
C HIS A 42 3.56 10.12 15.65
N ALA A 43 3.97 10.21 14.37
CA ALA A 43 3.02 10.25 13.26
C ALA A 43 2.06 9.03 13.27
N ASN A 44 0.77 9.29 13.03
CA ASN A 44 -0.21 8.25 12.72
C ASN A 44 -0.53 8.35 11.21
N VAL A 45 -0.32 7.25 10.49
CA VAL A 45 -0.39 7.22 9.03
C VAL A 45 -1.63 6.43 8.59
N LEU A 46 -2.35 6.95 7.61
CA LEU A 46 -3.43 6.27 6.92
C LEU A 46 -3.08 6.15 5.45
N ASP A 47 -2.92 4.92 4.97
CA ASP A 47 -2.62 4.58 3.58
C ASP A 47 -3.91 4.07 2.91
N LEU A 48 -4.56 4.93 2.11
CA LEU A 48 -5.83 4.66 1.44
C LEU A 48 -5.60 4.16 0.02
N GLY A 49 -6.09 2.96 -0.30
CA GLY A 49 -5.76 2.26 -1.53
C GLY A 49 -4.33 1.72 -1.47
N CYS A 50 -3.97 1.09 -0.35
CA CYS A 50 -2.59 0.69 -0.06
C CYS A 50 -2.02 -0.33 -1.05
N GLY A 51 -2.87 -1.03 -1.80
CA GLY A 51 -2.47 -2.10 -2.71
C GLY A 51 -1.55 -3.10 -2.00
N GLY A 52 -0.39 -3.38 -2.59
CA GLY A 52 0.62 -4.27 -2.00
C GLY A 52 1.40 -3.72 -0.80
N GLY A 53 1.13 -2.50 -0.34
CA GLY A 53 1.66 -1.97 0.94
C GLY A 53 2.98 -1.19 0.88
N HIS A 54 3.50 -0.82 -0.30
CA HIS A 54 4.81 -0.14 -0.43
C HIS A 54 4.95 1.10 0.46
N VAL A 55 3.94 1.98 0.47
CA VAL A 55 3.94 3.18 1.31
C VAL A 55 3.81 2.82 2.78
N SER A 56 2.84 1.96 3.12
CA SER A 56 2.67 1.45 4.48
C SER A 56 3.97 0.90 5.07
N PHE A 57 4.70 0.07 4.33
CA PHE A 57 5.97 -0.52 4.77
C PHE A 57 7.11 0.51 4.88
N ALA A 58 7.20 1.47 3.95
CA ALA A 58 8.21 2.52 4.02
C ALA A 58 8.01 3.45 5.23
N MET A 59 6.75 3.68 5.63
CA MET A 59 6.38 4.57 6.73
C MET A 59 6.44 3.89 8.11
N ALA A 60 6.16 2.58 8.17
CA ALA A 60 6.01 1.83 9.42
C ALA A 60 7.20 1.97 10.40
N PRO A 61 8.48 1.93 9.98
CA PRO A 61 9.61 2.07 10.90
C PRO A 61 9.75 3.46 11.53
N HIS A 62 9.01 4.45 11.05
CA HIS A 62 9.16 5.86 11.41
C HIS A 62 7.88 6.48 11.98
N ALA A 63 6.77 5.75 11.95
CA ALA A 63 5.48 6.18 12.46
C ALA A 63 5.16 5.51 13.81
N ALA A 64 4.31 6.14 14.62
CA ALA A 64 3.74 5.49 15.81
C ALA A 64 2.70 4.43 15.44
N SER A 65 1.94 4.68 14.38
CA SER A 65 0.99 3.72 13.83
C SER A 65 0.79 3.92 12.34
N VAL A 66 0.47 2.84 11.65
CA VAL A 66 0.10 2.85 10.24
C VAL A 66 -1.16 2.00 10.07
N VAL A 67 -2.16 2.56 9.41
CA VAL A 67 -3.39 1.85 9.00
C VAL A 67 -3.39 1.74 7.48
N ALA A 68 -3.29 0.52 6.98
CA ALA A 68 -3.41 0.20 5.57
C ALA A 68 -4.88 -0.13 5.25
N CYS A 69 -5.43 0.50 4.22
CA CYS A 69 -6.82 0.34 3.82
C CYS A 69 -6.91 0.12 2.31
N ASP A 70 -7.64 -0.92 1.90
CA ASP A 70 -7.93 -1.21 0.50
C ASP A 70 -9.31 -1.86 0.37
N LEU A 71 -9.95 -1.70 -0.79
CA LEU A 71 -11.22 -2.37 -1.10
C LEU A 71 -11.01 -3.85 -1.48
N SER A 72 -9.80 -4.23 -1.90
CA SER A 72 -9.42 -5.60 -2.19
C SER A 72 -8.96 -6.33 -0.93
N ALA A 73 -9.74 -7.33 -0.51
CA ALA A 73 -9.34 -8.22 0.58
C ALA A 73 -8.03 -8.98 0.26
N ASP A 74 -7.80 -9.32 -1.02
CA ASP A 74 -6.57 -9.99 -1.44
C ASP A 74 -5.35 -9.10 -1.24
N MET A 75 -5.45 -7.79 -1.55
CA MET A 75 -4.38 -6.82 -1.31
C MET A 75 -4.08 -6.66 0.19
N LEU A 76 -5.12 -6.55 1.01
CA LEU A 76 -4.95 -6.55 2.47
C LEU A 76 -4.32 -7.86 2.97
N GLY A 77 -4.62 -8.99 2.34
CA GLY A 77 -3.97 -10.27 2.61
C GLY A 77 -2.46 -10.25 2.31
N VAL A 78 -2.05 -9.63 1.20
CA VAL A 78 -0.62 -9.42 0.88
C VAL A 78 0.04 -8.54 1.93
N VAL A 79 -0.59 -7.41 2.29
CA VAL A 79 -0.05 -6.49 3.31
C VAL A 79 0.09 -7.18 4.66
N ALA A 80 -0.95 -7.91 5.10
CA ALA A 80 -0.93 -8.64 6.36
C ALA A 80 0.15 -9.74 6.40
N ALA A 81 0.39 -10.41 5.27
CA ALA A 81 1.45 -11.42 5.17
C ALA A 81 2.87 -10.82 5.18
N GLY A 82 3.02 -9.56 4.74
CA GLY A 82 4.29 -8.84 4.68
C GLY A 82 4.53 -7.85 5.82
N TRP A 83 3.61 -7.75 6.79
CA TRP A 83 3.67 -6.75 7.85
C TRP A 83 4.82 -7.03 8.84
N PRO A 84 5.70 -6.04 9.13
CA PRO A 84 6.84 -6.20 10.03
C PRO A 84 6.45 -6.20 11.52
#